data_AF-A0A1S8WT76-F1
#
_entry.id   AF-A0A1S8WT76-F1
#
_cell.length_a   1.000
_cell.length_b   1.000
_cell.length_c   1.000
_cell.angle_alpha   90.00
_cell.angle_beta   90.00
_cell.angle_gamma   90.00
#
_symmetry.space_group_name_H-M   'P 1'
#
loop_
_entity.id
_entity.type
_entity.pdbx_description
1 polymer ?
#
loop_
_entity_poly.entity_id
_entity_poly.type
_entity_poly.pdbx_seq_one_letter_code
_entity_poly.pdbx_strand_id
1 'polypeptide(L)'
;MKTILERFETFMGRPQINPPEEIDDPNDKRPDDWDDRETIVDVNAKKPDDWDEDAPEFITDESATKPEGWLDDEPEMIPDPSAEVPKDWDPEMDGEWEAPKIKNEKCAQAPGCGEWRKPQIRNPAYKGKWSPPLIANPAFKGVWKPAKIKNPDYYYDNSPFKNLQPVSAIGIELWTMNENITFDNFLIVDSWRDAYEFAQETWARKAEAERRADPKAQSVIDAIRDTYKEKPFLVIGIGIACTIPLLLCLWFICRPSKRHTPAAMHKKTDAATPDDVRRDPTKYDSTRPMKPAKADLESDSESADVGENE
;
A
#
# COMPACT_ATOMS: atom_id res chain seq x y z
N MET A 1 -0.27 -16.63 23.70
CA MET A 1 0.34 -15.30 23.83
C MET A 1 0.17 -14.58 22.50
N LYS A 2 -0.66 -13.54 22.45
CA LYS A 2 -0.77 -12.69 21.26
C LYS A 2 0.51 -11.85 21.18
N THR A 3 1.12 -11.80 20.01
CA THR A 3 2.27 -10.97 19.67
C THR A 3 2.01 -9.52 20.10
N ILE A 4 2.63 -9.10 21.19
CA ILE A 4 2.67 -7.69 21.60
C ILE A 4 3.88 -7.12 20.88
N LEU A 5 3.65 -6.26 19.89
CA LEU A 5 4.72 -5.44 19.34
C LEU A 5 5.15 -4.47 20.44
N GLU A 6 6.23 -4.78 21.16
CA GLU A 6 6.87 -3.84 22.06
C GLU A 6 7.40 -2.66 21.24
N ARG A 7 6.72 -1.51 21.35
CA ARG A 7 7.11 -0.28 20.67
C ARG A 7 7.89 0.61 21.63
N PHE A 8 9.16 0.88 21.30
CA PHE A 8 9.93 1.93 21.96
C PHE A 8 9.49 3.29 21.40
N GLU A 9 8.74 4.07 22.18
CA GLU A 9 8.33 5.42 21.81
C GLU A 9 9.30 6.44 22.42
N THR A 10 10.20 6.97 21.60
CA THR A 10 10.98 8.16 21.96
C THR A 10 10.20 9.39 21.53
N PHE A 11 9.67 10.16 22.48
CA PHE A 11 9.01 11.43 22.18
C PHE A 11 10.06 12.51 21.86
N MET A 12 10.56 12.52 20.63
CA MET A 12 11.59 13.44 20.11
C MET A 12 11.01 14.60 19.28
N GLY A 13 9.71 14.86 19.38
CA GLY A 13 9.12 16.08 18.82
C GLY A 13 9.31 17.22 19.80
N ARG A 14 9.84 18.37 19.39
CA ARG A 14 9.59 19.60 20.14
C ARG A 14 8.11 19.91 19.93
N PRO A 15 7.21 19.70 20.92
CA PRO A 15 5.83 20.12 20.76
C PRO A 15 5.85 21.61 20.40
N GLN A 16 5.10 21.99 19.38
CA GLN A 16 4.90 23.40 19.05
C GLN A 16 4.04 23.99 20.16
N ILE A 17 4.71 24.48 21.20
CA ILE A 17 4.08 25.18 22.34
C ILE A 17 3.69 26.61 21.92
N ASN A 18 4.36 27.14 20.90
CA ASN A 18 4.07 28.47 20.37
C ASN A 18 2.81 28.40 19.50
N PRO A 19 1.84 29.32 19.69
CA PRO A 19 0.70 29.44 18.79
C PRO A 19 1.17 29.75 17.36
N PRO A 20 0.36 29.39 16.34
CA PRO A 20 0.70 29.71 14.96
C PRO A 20 0.71 31.22 14.72
N GLU A 21 1.61 31.69 13.85
CA GLU A 21 1.71 33.12 13.48
C GLU A 21 0.51 33.61 12.68
N GLU A 22 -0.09 32.71 11.90
CA GLU A 22 -1.26 32.97 11.08
C GLU A 22 -2.37 31.99 11.44
N ILE A 23 -3.59 32.51 11.53
CA ILE A 23 -4.82 31.73 11.69
C ILE A 23 -5.70 31.93 10.46
N ASP A 24 -6.57 30.97 10.21
CA ASP A 24 -7.61 31.09 9.19
C ASP A 24 -8.61 32.17 9.60
N ASP A 25 -9.00 33.05 8.68
CA ASP A 25 -9.98 34.10 8.96
C ASP A 25 -11.37 33.50 9.23
N PRO A 26 -11.93 33.63 10.45
CA PRO A 26 -13.23 33.07 10.77
C PRO A 26 -14.39 33.77 10.03
N ASN A 27 -14.17 34.94 9.45
CA ASN A 27 -15.17 35.69 8.69
C ASN A 27 -15.08 35.44 7.18
N ASP A 28 -13.99 34.85 6.71
CA ASP A 28 -13.84 34.52 5.30
C ASP A 28 -14.73 33.33 4.95
N LYS A 29 -15.49 33.46 3.87
CA LYS A 29 -16.44 32.47 3.41
C LYS A 29 -16.17 32.15 1.97
N ARG A 30 -16.32 30.86 1.64
CA ARG A 30 -16.22 30.39 0.27
C ARG A 30 -17.19 31.19 -0.61
N PRO A 31 -16.70 31.85 -1.68
CA PRO A 31 -17.55 32.51 -2.66
C PRO A 31 -18.50 31.51 -3.33
N ASP A 32 -19.72 31.95 -3.67
CA ASP A 32 -20.71 31.09 -4.35
C ASP A 32 -20.26 30.64 -5.75
N ASP A 33 -19.34 31.38 -6.39
CA ASP A 33 -18.77 31.08 -7.70
C ASP A 33 -17.50 30.21 -7.63
N TRP A 34 -17.14 29.72 -6.44
CA TRP A 34 -15.98 28.85 -6.25
C TRP A 34 -16.37 27.37 -6.40
N ASP A 35 -15.87 26.74 -7.46
CA ASP A 35 -16.04 25.29 -7.66
C ASP A 35 -14.79 24.53 -7.17
N ASP A 36 -14.98 23.76 -6.10
CA ASP A 36 -13.98 22.89 -5.49
C ASP A 36 -14.07 21.44 -5.98
N ARG A 37 -14.97 21.15 -6.93
CA ARG A 37 -15.08 19.83 -7.55
C ARG A 37 -14.07 19.70 -8.67
N GLU A 38 -13.13 18.78 -8.49
CA GLU A 38 -12.13 18.44 -9.51
C GLU A 38 -12.76 17.89 -10.79
N THR A 39 -13.86 17.14 -10.65
CA THR A 39 -14.57 16.54 -11.77
C THR A 39 -16.06 16.87 -11.72
N ILE A 40 -16.66 17.04 -12.90
CA ILE A 40 -18.09 17.24 -13.10
C ILE A 40 -18.61 16.18 -14.06
N VAL A 41 -19.90 15.91 -13.98
CA VAL A 41 -20.60 15.03 -14.93
C VAL A 41 -20.61 15.69 -16.32
N ASP A 42 -20.27 14.92 -17.35
CA ASP A 42 -20.40 15.38 -18.73
C ASP A 42 -21.88 15.48 -19.13
N VAL A 43 -22.37 16.71 -19.25
CA VAL A 43 -23.74 17.02 -19.70
C VAL A 43 -23.99 16.72 -21.18
N ASN A 44 -22.93 16.58 -21.98
CA ASN A 44 -23.03 16.27 -23.40
C ASN A 44 -23.02 14.77 -23.68
N ALA A 45 -22.59 13.96 -22.70
CA ALA A 45 -22.65 12.52 -22.81
C ALA A 45 -24.12 12.09 -22.89
N LYS A 46 -24.43 11.26 -23.88
CA LYS A 46 -25.74 10.65 -24.04
C LYS A 46 -25.63 9.17 -23.80
N LYS A 47 -26.68 8.61 -23.20
CA LYS A 47 -26.86 7.17 -23.07
C LYS A 47 -26.74 6.51 -24.45
N PRO A 48 -25.86 5.51 -24.64
CA PRO A 48 -25.79 4.74 -25.88
C PRO A 48 -27.11 3.99 -26.13
N ASP A 49 -27.49 3.86 -27.39
CA ASP A 49 -28.72 3.13 -27.77
C ASP A 49 -28.66 1.63 -27.42
N ASP A 50 -27.45 1.06 -27.32
CA ASP A 50 -27.17 -0.33 -26.89
C ASP A 50 -27.16 -0.53 -25.36
N TRP A 51 -27.59 0.47 -24.59
CA TRP A 51 -27.65 0.40 -23.14
C TRP A 51 -29.08 0.19 -22.66
N ASP A 52 -29.44 -1.06 -22.41
CA ASP A 52 -30.73 -1.40 -21.80
C ASP A 52 -30.63 -1.31 -20.27
N GLU A 53 -31.40 -0.40 -19.66
CA GLU A 53 -31.45 -0.22 -18.20
C GLU A 53 -32.54 -1.06 -17.54
N ASP A 54 -33.49 -1.55 -18.33
CA ASP A 54 -34.61 -2.37 -17.86
C ASP A 54 -34.27 -3.87 -17.93
N ALA A 55 -33.14 -4.22 -18.57
CA ALA A 55 -32.60 -5.56 -18.56
C ALA A 55 -32.42 -6.04 -17.10
N PRO A 56 -32.94 -7.23 -16.73
CA PRO A 56 -32.73 -7.76 -15.39
C PRO A 56 -31.28 -8.23 -15.22
N GLU A 57 -30.72 -8.07 -14.02
CA GLU A 57 -29.38 -8.56 -13.66
C GLU A 57 -29.29 -10.09 -13.77
N PHE A 58 -30.39 -10.76 -13.50
CA PHE A 58 -30.50 -12.21 -13.49
C PHE A 58 -31.59 -12.68 -14.46
N ILE A 59 -31.22 -13.59 -15.35
CA ILE A 59 -32.16 -14.32 -16.21
C ILE A 59 -32.25 -15.76 -15.76
N THR A 60 -33.39 -16.39 -16.01
CA THR A 60 -33.59 -17.81 -15.71
C THR A 60 -32.75 -18.65 -16.68
N ASP A 61 -31.97 -19.59 -16.17
CA ASP A 61 -31.21 -20.51 -16.99
C ASP A 61 -32.15 -21.54 -17.66
N GLU A 62 -32.39 -21.38 -18.96
CA GLU A 62 -33.22 -22.32 -19.71
C GLU A 62 -32.55 -23.68 -19.94
N SER A 63 -31.22 -23.74 -19.86
CA SER A 63 -30.44 -24.96 -20.07
C SER A 63 -30.44 -25.88 -18.85
N ALA A 64 -30.72 -25.33 -17.67
CA ALA A 64 -30.82 -26.09 -16.45
C ALA A 64 -32.08 -26.97 -16.47
N THR A 65 -31.87 -28.28 -16.34
CA THR A 65 -32.92 -29.27 -16.15
C THR A 65 -33.02 -29.66 -14.67
N LYS A 66 -34.23 -29.97 -14.23
CA LYS A 66 -34.47 -30.45 -12.87
C LYS A 66 -33.72 -31.77 -12.61
N PRO A 67 -32.96 -31.91 -11.51
CA PRO A 67 -32.29 -33.17 -11.17
C PRO A 67 -33.28 -34.30 -10.92
N GLU A 68 -32.90 -35.53 -11.31
CA GLU A 68 -33.67 -36.74 -10.99
C GLU A 68 -33.62 -37.00 -9.48
N GLY A 69 -34.79 -37.21 -8.84
CA GLY A 69 -34.90 -37.45 -7.39
C GLY A 69 -35.16 -36.20 -6.53
N TRP A 70 -35.47 -35.06 -7.14
CA TRP A 70 -35.91 -33.86 -6.42
C TRP A 70 -37.27 -34.07 -5.75
N LEU A 71 -37.38 -33.75 -4.45
CA LEU A 71 -38.59 -33.96 -3.65
C LEU A 71 -39.45 -32.68 -3.61
N ASP A 72 -40.40 -32.54 -4.55
CA ASP A 72 -41.25 -31.32 -4.61
C ASP A 72 -42.22 -31.19 -3.44
N ASP A 73 -42.72 -32.32 -2.95
CA ASP A 73 -43.78 -32.37 -1.93
C ASP A 73 -43.25 -32.14 -0.51
N GLU A 74 -41.94 -32.25 -0.30
CA GLU A 74 -41.32 -32.08 1.00
C GLU A 74 -40.72 -30.67 1.11
N PRO A 75 -41.05 -29.87 2.14
CA PRO A 75 -40.50 -28.54 2.30
C PRO A 75 -39.00 -28.61 2.63
N GLU A 76 -38.22 -27.66 2.11
CA GLU A 76 -36.79 -27.54 2.40
C GLU A 76 -36.52 -27.30 3.89
N MET A 77 -37.39 -26.52 4.52
CA MET A 77 -37.28 -26.12 5.92
C MET A 77 -38.55 -26.52 6.68
N ILE A 78 -38.39 -27.28 7.77
CA ILE A 78 -39.46 -27.69 8.68
C ILE A 78 -39.32 -26.94 10.02
N PRO A 79 -40.40 -26.62 10.73
CA PRO A 79 -40.29 -26.08 12.09
C PRO A 79 -39.60 -27.11 12.99
N ASP A 80 -38.70 -26.64 13.85
CA ASP A 80 -37.95 -27.47 14.78
C ASP A 80 -38.90 -28.16 15.78
N PRO A 81 -39.02 -29.50 15.76
CA PRO A 81 -39.90 -30.21 16.68
C PRO A 81 -39.39 -30.20 18.13
N SER A 82 -38.13 -29.81 18.35
CA SER A 82 -37.50 -29.72 19.67
C SER A 82 -37.49 -28.32 20.25
N ALA A 83 -37.92 -27.31 19.49
CA ALA A 83 -38.00 -25.94 19.99
C ALA A 83 -39.23 -25.77 20.90
N GLU A 84 -38.99 -25.30 22.11
CA GLU A 84 -40.02 -24.95 23.07
C GLU A 84 -40.18 -23.43 23.15
N VAL A 85 -41.40 -22.96 23.41
CA VAL A 85 -41.69 -21.54 23.63
C VAL A 85 -40.91 -21.07 24.87
N PRO A 86 -40.12 -19.99 24.78
CA PRO A 86 -39.43 -19.43 25.94
C PRO A 86 -40.40 -19.07 27.06
N LYS A 87 -39.99 -19.30 28.31
CA LYS A 87 -40.83 -19.04 29.49
C LYS A 87 -41.29 -17.58 29.62
N ASP A 88 -40.49 -16.65 29.09
CA ASP A 88 -40.74 -15.22 29.14
C ASP A 88 -41.42 -14.68 27.87
N TRP A 89 -41.92 -15.54 26.98
CA TRP A 89 -42.67 -15.13 25.79
C TRP A 89 -44.11 -14.77 26.13
N ASP A 90 -44.56 -13.59 25.75
CA ASP A 90 -45.93 -13.12 25.98
C ASP A 90 -46.70 -13.01 24.66
N PRO A 91 -47.68 -13.89 24.36
CA PRO A 91 -48.44 -13.83 23.12
C PRO A 91 -49.24 -12.54 22.88
N GLU A 92 -49.58 -11.79 23.94
CA GLU A 92 -50.31 -10.52 23.82
C GLU A 92 -49.38 -9.36 23.44
N MET A 93 -48.12 -9.42 23.87
CA MET A 93 -47.11 -8.37 23.64
C MET A 93 -46.14 -8.69 22.48
N ASP A 94 -45.71 -9.95 22.36
CA ASP A 94 -44.71 -10.44 21.39
C ASP A 94 -45.33 -11.16 20.18
N GLY A 95 -46.63 -11.53 20.25
CA GLY A 95 -47.37 -12.21 19.20
C GLY A 95 -47.31 -13.75 19.26
N GLU A 96 -47.91 -14.42 18.26
CA GLU A 96 -47.86 -15.89 18.17
C GLU A 96 -46.43 -16.37 17.94
N TRP A 97 -45.95 -17.27 18.80
CA TRP A 97 -44.61 -17.84 18.69
C TRP A 97 -44.53 -18.82 17.52
N GLU A 98 -43.56 -18.62 16.62
CA GLU A 98 -43.23 -19.55 15.55
C GLU A 98 -41.89 -20.24 15.83
N ALA A 99 -41.87 -21.58 15.72
CA ALA A 99 -40.65 -22.34 15.91
C ALA A 99 -39.58 -21.99 14.85
N PRO A 100 -38.29 -21.96 15.22
CA PRO A 100 -37.20 -21.82 14.26
C PRO A 100 -37.28 -22.90 13.18
N LYS A 101 -37.10 -22.51 11.92
CA LYS A 101 -37.12 -23.45 10.80
C LYS A 101 -35.75 -24.12 10.67
N ILE A 102 -35.70 -25.44 10.70
CA ILE A 102 -34.52 -26.28 10.49
C ILE A 102 -34.57 -26.98 9.13
N LYS A 103 -33.41 -27.36 8.60
CA LYS A 103 -33.33 -28.11 7.34
C LYS A 103 -33.95 -29.50 7.52
N ASN A 104 -34.83 -29.90 6.62
CA ASN A 104 -35.48 -31.21 6.66
C ASN A 104 -34.44 -32.32 6.39
N GLU A 105 -34.37 -33.31 7.28
CA GLU A 105 -33.42 -34.43 7.18
C GLU A 105 -33.60 -35.26 5.91
N LYS A 106 -34.84 -35.37 5.41
CA LYS A 106 -35.12 -36.06 4.14
C LYS A 106 -34.47 -35.35 2.95
N CYS A 107 -34.33 -34.02 3.04
CA CYS A 107 -33.71 -33.19 2.01
C CYS A 107 -32.19 -33.30 2.01
N ALA A 108 -31.57 -33.70 3.12
CA ALA A 108 -30.13 -33.98 3.16
C ALA A 108 -29.77 -35.26 2.38
N GLN A 109 -30.73 -36.17 2.17
CA GLN A 109 -30.54 -37.43 1.44
C GLN A 109 -30.90 -37.32 -0.06
N ALA A 110 -31.59 -36.24 -0.47
CA ALA A 110 -32.01 -35.99 -1.84
C ALA A 110 -31.18 -34.85 -2.48
N PRO A 111 -31.20 -34.72 -3.83
CA PRO A 111 -30.57 -33.59 -4.53
C PRO A 111 -31.15 -32.21 -4.17
N GLY A 112 -32.39 -32.18 -3.68
CA GLY A 112 -33.06 -30.98 -3.20
C GLY A 112 -34.54 -31.23 -2.88
N CYS A 113 -35.17 -30.24 -2.27
CA CYS A 113 -36.55 -30.28 -1.77
C CYS A 113 -37.31 -28.98 -2.05
N GLY A 114 -38.64 -29.06 -2.01
CA GLY A 114 -39.55 -27.95 -2.26
C GLY A 114 -39.77 -27.71 -3.75
N GLU A 115 -40.49 -26.65 -4.12
CA GLU A 115 -40.72 -26.34 -5.54
C GLU A 115 -39.41 -26.02 -6.26
N TRP A 116 -39.00 -26.87 -7.20
CA TRP A 116 -37.80 -26.61 -7.99
C TRP A 116 -37.97 -25.35 -8.85
N ARG A 117 -37.03 -24.41 -8.70
CA ARG A 117 -36.94 -23.20 -9.52
C ARG A 117 -35.67 -23.28 -10.35
N LYS A 118 -35.79 -22.97 -11.64
CA LYS A 118 -34.63 -22.86 -12.53
C LYS A 118 -33.63 -21.85 -11.94
N PRO A 119 -32.33 -22.18 -11.90
CA PRO A 119 -31.33 -21.29 -11.35
C PRO A 119 -31.28 -19.99 -12.15
N GLN A 120 -30.97 -18.91 -11.44
CA GLN A 120 -30.77 -17.60 -12.03
C GLN A 120 -29.30 -17.44 -12.43
N ILE A 121 -29.05 -17.13 -13.70
CA ILE A 121 -27.73 -16.82 -14.24
C ILE A 121 -27.61 -15.32 -14.50
N ARG A 122 -26.40 -14.79 -14.37
CA ARG A 122 -26.14 -13.38 -14.64
C ARG A 122 -26.40 -13.08 -16.12
N ASN A 123 -27.23 -12.09 -16.39
CA ASN A 123 -27.54 -11.65 -17.74
C ASN A 123 -26.31 -10.97 -18.38
N PRO A 124 -25.74 -11.50 -19.48
CA PRO A 124 -24.61 -10.87 -20.16
C PRO A 124 -24.93 -9.48 -20.73
N ALA A 125 -26.20 -9.20 -21.00
CA ALA A 125 -26.66 -7.90 -21.52
C ALA A 125 -26.90 -6.87 -20.42
N TYR A 126 -26.88 -7.25 -19.13
CA TYR A 126 -27.11 -6.32 -18.04
C TYR A 126 -25.90 -5.39 -17.84
N LYS A 127 -26.11 -4.09 -18.07
CA LYS A 127 -25.10 -3.04 -17.85
C LYS A 127 -25.44 -2.14 -16.65
N GLY A 128 -26.63 -2.28 -16.06
CA GLY A 128 -27.10 -1.45 -14.95
C GLY A 128 -27.65 -0.10 -15.42
N LYS A 129 -27.81 0.86 -14.49
CA LYS A 129 -28.20 2.23 -14.85
C LYS A 129 -27.03 2.96 -15.48
N TRP A 130 -27.24 3.59 -16.61
CA TRP A 130 -26.21 4.36 -17.29
C TRP A 130 -25.88 5.61 -16.47
N SER A 131 -24.59 5.83 -16.22
CA SER A 131 -24.10 7.07 -15.63
C SER A 131 -23.15 7.77 -16.61
N PRO A 132 -23.32 9.07 -16.85
CA PRO A 132 -22.41 9.85 -17.69
C PRO A 132 -20.99 9.86 -17.11
N PRO A 133 -19.95 9.90 -17.95
CA PRO A 133 -18.56 9.95 -17.52
C PRO A 133 -18.25 11.25 -16.77
N LEU A 134 -17.29 11.18 -15.86
CA LEU A 134 -16.76 12.34 -15.14
C LEU A 134 -15.65 12.99 -15.97
N ILE A 135 -15.79 14.29 -16.24
CA ILE A 135 -14.80 15.11 -16.94
C ILE A 135 -14.15 16.10 -15.97
N ALA A 136 -12.91 16.51 -16.27
CA ALA A 136 -12.23 17.53 -15.50
C ALA A 136 -13.02 18.84 -15.58
N ASN A 137 -13.28 19.45 -14.42
CA ASN A 137 -14.05 20.68 -14.33
C ASN A 137 -13.21 21.89 -14.79
N PRO A 138 -13.58 22.57 -15.89
CA PRO A 138 -12.86 23.76 -16.34
C PRO A 138 -12.90 24.93 -15.35
N ALA A 139 -13.90 24.95 -14.46
CA ALA A 139 -14.09 25.97 -13.44
C ALA A 139 -13.45 25.60 -12.08
N PHE A 140 -12.71 24.49 -12.00
CA PHE A 140 -12.04 24.09 -10.77
C PHE A 140 -10.96 25.10 -10.38
N LYS A 141 -11.19 25.79 -9.26
CA LYS A 141 -10.25 26.79 -8.72
C LYS A 141 -9.34 26.23 -7.63
N GLY A 142 -9.49 24.95 -7.30
CA GLY A 142 -8.82 24.28 -6.18
C GLY A 142 -9.76 24.07 -4.99
N VAL A 143 -9.31 23.29 -4.00
CA VAL A 143 -10.04 23.17 -2.72
C VAL A 143 -9.95 24.53 -2.02
N TRP A 144 -11.11 25.14 -1.78
CA TRP A 144 -11.16 26.45 -1.11
C TRP A 144 -10.53 26.35 0.28
N LYS A 145 -9.73 27.36 0.62
CA LYS A 145 -9.20 27.56 1.97
C LYS A 145 -9.43 29.03 2.35
N PRO A 146 -9.79 29.30 3.60
CA PRO A 146 -9.93 30.67 4.08
C PRO A 146 -8.61 31.42 3.97
N ALA A 147 -8.71 32.73 3.79
CA ALA A 147 -7.57 33.62 3.85
C ALA A 147 -6.89 33.53 5.22
N LYS A 148 -5.55 33.54 5.20
CA LYS A 148 -4.77 33.57 6.43
C LYS A 148 -4.62 35.00 6.93
N ILE A 149 -4.94 35.21 8.20
CA ILE A 149 -4.78 36.48 8.90
C ILE A 149 -3.76 36.31 10.02
N LYS A 150 -3.11 37.42 10.40
CA LYS A 150 -2.19 37.42 11.54
C LYS A 150 -2.94 37.04 12.80
N ASN A 151 -2.40 36.09 13.55
CA ASN A 151 -2.96 35.68 14.82
C ASN A 151 -2.75 36.79 15.88
N PRO A 152 -3.82 37.40 16.41
CA PRO A 152 -3.68 38.42 17.46
C PRO A 152 -3.08 37.87 18.75
N ASP A 153 -3.24 36.58 19.01
CA ASP A 153 -2.70 35.88 20.19
C ASP A 153 -1.32 35.26 19.92
N TYR A 154 -0.66 35.61 18.81
CA TYR A 154 0.67 35.11 18.52
C TYR A 154 1.70 35.62 19.52
N TYR A 155 2.42 34.68 20.11
CA TYR A 155 3.64 34.94 20.85
C TYR A 155 4.70 33.91 20.48
N TYR A 156 5.97 34.31 20.60
CA TYR A 156 7.11 33.45 20.31
C TYR A 156 7.93 33.24 21.58
N ASP A 157 7.81 32.07 22.21
CA ASP A 157 8.69 31.66 23.30
C ASP A 157 9.92 30.94 22.75
N ASN A 158 11.10 31.48 23.07
CA ASN A 158 12.40 30.92 22.71
C ASN A 158 12.80 29.73 23.59
N SER A 159 12.14 29.53 24.74
CA SER A 159 12.51 28.52 25.73
C SER A 159 11.27 27.98 26.46
N PRO A 160 10.31 27.37 25.74
CA PRO A 160 9.04 26.94 26.33
C PRO A 160 9.21 25.89 27.43
N PHE A 161 10.28 25.09 27.39
CA PHE A 161 10.57 24.05 28.40
C PHE A 161 11.08 24.59 29.75
N LYS A 162 11.56 25.85 29.81
CA LYS A 162 12.07 26.42 31.07
C LYS A 162 10.94 26.83 32.02
N ASN A 163 9.79 27.21 31.45
CA ASN A 163 8.66 27.73 32.20
C ASN A 163 7.63 26.64 32.58
N LEU A 164 7.87 25.38 32.19
CA LEU A 164 7.04 24.25 32.59
C LEU A 164 7.27 23.92 34.06
N GLN A 165 6.21 23.46 34.74
CA GLN A 165 6.30 22.97 36.11
C GLN A 165 7.14 21.68 36.14
N PRO A 166 8.00 21.50 37.17
CA PRO A 166 8.81 20.30 37.29
C PRO A 166 7.92 19.06 37.48
N VAL A 167 8.20 18.01 36.71
CA VAL A 167 7.51 16.73 36.81
C VAL A 167 8.02 15.98 38.05
N SER A 168 7.12 15.66 38.97
CA SER A 168 7.47 14.99 40.25
C SER A 168 6.98 13.54 40.34
N ALA A 169 6.04 13.14 39.47
CA ALA A 169 5.46 11.81 39.47
C ALA A 169 5.10 11.37 38.06
N ILE A 170 5.15 10.05 37.82
CA ILE A 170 4.60 9.42 36.62
C ILE A 170 3.29 8.75 37.01
N GLY A 171 2.21 9.11 36.32
CA GLY A 171 0.92 8.42 36.39
C GLY A 171 0.65 7.67 35.09
N ILE A 172 0.08 6.48 35.20
CA ILE A 172 -0.32 5.66 34.06
C ILE A 172 -1.84 5.59 34.08
N GLU A 173 -2.50 6.36 33.21
CA GLU A 173 -3.95 6.39 33.05
C GLU A 173 -4.31 5.72 31.72
N LEU A 174 -5.04 4.60 31.78
CA LEU A 174 -5.49 3.86 30.59
C LEU A 174 -6.95 3.49 30.68
N TRP A 175 -7.63 3.62 29.54
CA TRP A 175 -8.93 3.00 29.27
C TRP A 175 -8.72 1.81 28.34
N THR A 176 -8.94 0.59 28.82
CA THR A 176 -8.79 -0.64 28.02
C THR A 176 -9.88 -1.66 28.31
N MET A 177 -10.31 -2.37 27.27
CA MET A 177 -11.18 -3.56 27.36
C MET A 177 -10.36 -4.86 27.35
N ASN A 178 -9.05 -4.78 27.10
CA ASN A 178 -8.16 -5.92 27.00
C ASN A 178 -7.38 -6.11 28.31
N GLU A 179 -7.34 -7.36 28.77
CA GLU A 179 -6.51 -7.80 29.91
C GLU A 179 -5.08 -8.15 29.45
N ASN A 180 -4.14 -8.22 30.42
CA ASN A 180 -2.73 -8.60 30.23
C ASN A 180 -1.85 -7.58 29.47
N ILE A 181 -1.94 -6.30 29.82
CA ILE A 181 -0.98 -5.28 29.40
C ILE A 181 0.14 -5.21 30.43
N THR A 182 1.39 -5.38 29.99
CA THR A 182 2.58 -5.29 30.85
C THR A 182 3.39 -4.07 30.48
N PHE A 183 3.70 -3.22 31.47
CA PHE A 183 4.64 -2.13 31.31
C PHE A 183 5.93 -2.46 32.05
N ASP A 184 7.06 -2.16 31.43
CA ASP A 184 8.38 -2.42 31.99
C ASP A 184 9.38 -1.36 31.49
N ASN A 185 10.53 -1.25 32.16
CA ASN A 185 11.66 -0.39 31.78
C ASN A 185 11.34 1.12 31.77
N PHE A 186 10.70 1.63 32.83
CA PHE A 186 10.55 3.08 33.01
C PHE A 186 11.91 3.75 33.29
N LEU A 187 12.31 4.67 32.43
CA LEU A 187 13.52 5.47 32.58
C LEU A 187 13.21 6.94 32.33
N ILE A 188 13.63 7.82 33.26
CA ILE A 188 13.59 9.28 33.09
C ILE A 188 15.02 9.78 33.17
N VAL A 189 15.53 10.32 32.06
CA VAL A 189 16.87 10.92 31.97
C VAL A 189 16.82 12.17 31.09
N ASP A 190 17.77 13.06 31.30
CA ASP A 190 17.96 14.29 30.51
C ASP A 190 18.84 14.06 29.27
N SER A 191 19.62 12.98 29.27
CA SER A 191 20.58 12.65 28.23
C SER A 191 20.05 11.58 27.28
N TRP A 192 20.17 11.85 25.98
CA TRP A 192 19.80 10.88 24.94
C TRP A 192 20.70 9.63 24.98
N ARG A 193 21.97 9.81 25.33
CA ARG A 193 22.95 8.72 25.31
C ARG A 193 22.62 7.66 26.36
N ASP A 194 22.31 8.08 27.58
CA ASP A 194 21.98 7.16 28.67
C ASP A 194 20.66 6.43 28.39
N ALA A 195 19.68 7.13 27.80
CA ALA A 195 18.43 6.51 27.34
C ALA A 195 18.67 5.44 26.26
N TYR A 196 19.56 5.73 25.31
CA TYR A 196 19.89 4.80 24.24
C TYR A 196 20.65 3.57 24.76
N GLU A 197 21.66 3.78 25.60
CA GLU A 197 22.42 2.68 26.21
C GLU A 197 21.51 1.78 27.05
N PHE A 198 20.63 2.35 27.88
CA PHE A 198 19.63 1.59 28.63
C PHE A 198 18.66 0.81 27.74
N ALA A 199 18.17 1.41 26.66
CA ALA A 199 17.29 0.74 25.71
C ALA A 199 17.97 -0.44 24.98
N GLN A 200 19.27 -0.33 24.69
CA GLN A 200 20.06 -1.41 24.10
C GLN A 200 20.29 -2.57 25.08
N GLU A 201 20.46 -2.27 26.38
CA GLU A 201 20.66 -3.29 27.39
C GLU A 201 19.37 -4.01 27.79
N THR A 202 18.24 -3.30 27.80
CA THR A 202 16.94 -3.84 28.26
C THR A 202 16.08 -4.28 27.08
N TRP A 203 15.42 -3.32 26.41
CA TRP A 203 14.44 -3.58 25.36
C TRP A 203 15.03 -4.32 24.18
N ALA A 204 16.20 -3.93 23.65
CA ALA A 204 16.75 -4.56 22.44
C ALA A 204 17.04 -6.05 22.64
N ARG A 205 17.49 -6.44 23.84
CA ARG A 205 17.71 -7.84 24.21
C ARG A 205 16.40 -8.61 24.34
N LYS A 206 15.41 -8.01 25.00
CA LYS A 206 14.08 -8.60 25.20
C LYS A 206 13.34 -8.76 23.88
N ALA A 207 13.27 -7.72 23.06
CA ALA A 207 12.65 -7.72 21.75
C ALA A 207 13.24 -8.79 20.82
N GLU A 208 14.57 -8.99 20.85
CA GLU A 208 15.18 -10.07 20.07
C GLU A 208 14.79 -11.47 20.60
N ALA A 209 14.75 -11.66 21.92
CA ALA A 209 14.34 -12.92 22.52
C ALA A 209 12.87 -13.24 22.25
N GLU A 210 11.98 -12.26 22.37
CA GLU A 210 10.54 -12.38 22.09
C GLU A 210 10.28 -12.67 20.62
N ARG A 211 10.96 -11.97 19.71
CA ARG A 211 10.88 -12.24 18.27
C ARG A 211 11.28 -13.68 17.94
N ARG A 212 12.31 -14.22 18.61
CA ARG A 212 12.71 -15.64 18.41
C ARG A 212 11.71 -16.62 19.01
N ALA A 213 11.07 -16.27 20.12
CA ALA A 213 10.07 -17.09 20.79
C ALA A 213 8.71 -17.09 20.08
N ASP A 214 8.41 -16.06 19.28
CA ASP A 214 7.16 -15.97 18.52
C ASP A 214 7.24 -16.74 17.18
N PRO A 215 6.48 -17.84 17.00
CA PRO A 215 6.48 -18.60 15.77
C PRO A 215 5.95 -17.82 14.56
N LYS A 216 5.21 -16.71 14.76
CA LYS A 216 4.69 -15.86 13.68
C LYS A 216 5.68 -14.80 13.22
N ALA A 217 6.69 -14.49 14.02
CA ALA A 217 7.68 -13.45 13.73
C ALA A 217 8.95 -13.99 13.06
N GLN A 218 9.03 -15.31 12.83
CA GLN A 218 10.17 -15.94 12.18
C GLN A 218 10.23 -15.55 10.69
N SER A 219 11.23 -14.76 10.34
CA SER A 219 11.53 -14.45 8.94
C SER A 219 12.18 -15.64 8.24
N VAL A 220 12.01 -15.74 6.92
CA VAL A 220 12.67 -16.75 6.07
C VAL A 220 14.21 -16.71 6.25
N ILE A 221 14.77 -15.53 6.51
CA ILE A 221 16.21 -15.35 6.77
C ILE A 221 16.62 -15.98 8.11
N ASP A 222 15.77 -15.91 9.13
CA ASP A 222 16.04 -16.50 10.44
C ASP A 222 15.97 -18.02 10.36
N ALA A 223 15.02 -18.58 9.62
CA ALA A 223 14.96 -20.01 9.32
C ALA A 223 16.21 -20.51 8.58
N ILE A 224 16.71 -19.75 7.60
CA ILE A 224 17.96 -20.07 6.89
C ILE A 224 19.16 -20.00 7.85
N ARG A 225 19.24 -18.98 8.72
CA ARG A 225 20.33 -18.82 9.69
C ARG A 225 20.35 -19.95 10.71
N ASP A 226 19.19 -20.39 11.19
CA ASP A 226 19.10 -21.49 12.14
C ASP A 226 19.43 -22.82 11.48
N THR A 227 18.96 -23.04 10.24
CA THR A 227 19.36 -24.22 9.43
C THR A 227 20.87 -24.24 9.15
N TYR A 228 21.50 -23.07 8.95
CA TYR A 228 22.94 -22.96 8.77
C TYR A 228 23.72 -23.31 10.04
N LYS A 229 23.22 -22.91 11.23
CA LYS A 229 23.82 -23.25 12.52
C LYS A 229 23.72 -24.75 12.83
N GLU A 230 22.58 -25.38 12.52
CA GLU A 230 22.37 -26.80 12.79
C GLU A 230 23.05 -27.71 11.76
N LYS A 231 23.03 -27.34 10.47
CA LYS A 231 23.53 -28.16 9.36
C LYS A 231 24.31 -27.31 8.35
N PRO A 232 25.53 -26.84 8.71
CA PRO A 232 26.31 -25.94 7.86
C PRO A 232 26.61 -26.55 6.49
N PHE A 233 26.93 -27.85 6.44
CA PHE A 233 27.26 -28.55 5.20
C PHE A 233 26.07 -28.68 4.23
N LEU A 234 24.84 -28.77 4.74
CA LEU A 234 23.63 -28.91 3.92
C LEU A 234 23.30 -27.58 3.23
N VAL A 235 23.38 -26.47 3.96
CA VAL A 235 23.12 -25.13 3.41
C VAL A 235 24.20 -24.73 2.40
N ILE A 236 25.47 -25.03 2.70
CA ILE A 236 26.59 -24.82 1.75
C ILE A 236 26.38 -25.67 0.49
N GLY A 237 25.96 -26.93 0.63
CA GLY A 237 25.65 -27.81 -0.51
C GLY A 237 24.52 -27.28 -1.40
N ILE A 238 23.42 -26.81 -0.81
CA ILE A 238 22.29 -26.21 -1.55
C ILE A 238 22.72 -24.88 -2.20
N GLY A 239 23.48 -24.04 -1.50
CA GLY A 239 24.01 -22.79 -2.04
C GLY A 239 24.90 -23.02 -3.27
N ILE A 240 25.80 -24.00 -3.22
CA ILE A 240 26.63 -24.42 -4.37
C ILE A 240 25.74 -24.96 -5.49
N ALA A 241 24.75 -25.80 -5.17
CA ALA A 241 23.83 -26.37 -6.14
C ALA A 241 22.93 -25.34 -6.83
N CYS A 242 22.62 -24.20 -6.20
CA CYS A 242 21.85 -23.11 -6.80
C CYS A 242 22.73 -22.09 -7.55
N THR A 243 23.95 -21.84 -7.07
CA THR A 243 24.86 -20.85 -7.68
C THR A 243 25.51 -21.36 -8.97
N ILE A 244 25.86 -22.65 -9.05
CA ILE A 244 26.42 -23.28 -10.25
C ILE A 244 25.48 -23.15 -11.47
N PRO A 245 24.19 -23.51 -11.40
CA PRO A 245 23.28 -23.36 -12.53
C PRO A 245 22.95 -21.90 -12.85
N LEU A 246 22.91 -20.99 -11.87
CA LEU A 246 22.75 -19.56 -12.15
C LEU A 246 23.96 -18.98 -12.88
N LEU A 247 25.18 -19.36 -12.49
CA LEU A 247 26.40 -18.97 -13.19
C LEU A 247 26.49 -19.59 -14.59
N LEU A 248 26.04 -20.84 -14.77
CA LEU A 248 25.94 -21.46 -16.09
C LEU A 248 24.88 -20.77 -16.96
N CYS A 249 23.70 -20.44 -16.42
CA CYS A 249 22.67 -19.69 -17.12
C CYS A 249 23.17 -18.29 -17.51
N LEU A 250 23.83 -17.57 -16.61
CA LEU A 250 24.44 -16.27 -16.92
C LEU A 250 25.56 -16.40 -17.96
N TRP A 251 26.34 -17.46 -17.94
CA TRP A 251 27.37 -17.74 -18.94
C TRP A 251 26.78 -18.12 -20.31
N PHE A 252 25.65 -18.82 -20.34
CA PHE A 252 24.91 -19.16 -21.57
C PHE A 252 24.13 -17.96 -22.14
N ILE A 253 23.56 -17.10 -21.29
CA ILE A 253 22.82 -15.89 -21.69
C ILE A 253 23.78 -14.77 -22.13
N CYS A 254 24.95 -14.65 -21.49
CA CYS A 254 25.98 -13.67 -21.86
C CYS A 254 26.96 -14.19 -22.92
N ARG A 255 26.67 -15.30 -23.62
CA ARG A 255 27.52 -15.80 -24.71
C ARG A 255 27.30 -14.93 -25.96
N PRO A 256 28.31 -14.18 -26.45
CA PRO A 256 28.13 -13.37 -27.65
C PRO A 256 27.89 -14.28 -28.87
N SER A 257 26.73 -14.09 -29.51
CA SER A 257 26.38 -14.77 -30.76
C SER A 257 27.38 -14.41 -31.87
N LYS A 258 28.16 -15.39 -32.33
CA LYS A 258 29.00 -15.23 -33.53
C LYS A 258 28.07 -15.16 -34.74
N ARG A 259 27.90 -13.95 -35.31
CA ARG A 259 27.18 -13.74 -36.57
C ARG A 259 27.89 -14.48 -37.70
N HIS A 260 27.13 -15.29 -38.43
CA HIS A 260 27.55 -15.94 -39.68
C HIS A 260 27.92 -14.86 -40.73
N THR A 261 29.15 -14.89 -41.22
CA THR A 261 29.55 -14.14 -42.43
C THR A 261 29.15 -14.93 -43.68
N PRO A 262 28.41 -14.35 -44.65
CA PRO A 262 28.23 -14.95 -45.96
C PRO A 262 29.47 -14.71 -46.85
N ALA A 263 29.63 -15.61 -47.81
CA ALA A 263 30.80 -15.77 -48.67
C ALA A 263 31.06 -14.59 -49.65
N ALA A 264 32.32 -14.52 -50.07
CA ALA A 264 32.99 -13.53 -50.89
C ALA A 264 32.25 -12.99 -52.15
N MET A 265 32.40 -11.69 -52.39
CA MET A 265 32.29 -11.06 -53.72
C MET A 265 33.47 -10.09 -53.91
N HIS A 266 34.28 -10.33 -54.94
CA HIS A 266 35.41 -9.51 -55.36
C HIS A 266 34.99 -8.41 -56.36
N LYS A 267 35.84 -7.36 -56.45
CA LYS A 267 36.01 -6.34 -57.53
C LYS A 267 35.01 -5.16 -57.48
N LYS A 268 35.36 -3.87 -57.62
CA LYS A 268 36.46 -3.13 -58.30
C LYS A 268 36.61 -1.71 -57.68
N THR A 269 37.81 -1.14 -57.80
CA THR A 269 38.21 0.29 -57.98
C THR A 269 37.05 1.28 -58.22
N ASP A 270 36.97 2.49 -57.66
CA ASP A 270 37.93 3.61 -57.70
C ASP A 270 37.44 4.73 -56.74
N ALA A 271 38.32 5.61 -56.27
CA ALA A 271 37.95 6.74 -55.40
C ALA A 271 37.50 7.96 -56.24
N ALA A 272 36.34 8.55 -55.92
CA ALA A 272 35.96 9.89 -56.36
C ALA A 272 35.10 10.61 -55.31
N THR A 273 35.48 11.87 -55.10
CA THR A 273 35.06 12.97 -54.23
C THR A 273 33.54 13.15 -54.05
N PRO A 274 33.06 13.66 -52.89
CA PRO A 274 31.65 14.01 -52.71
C PRO A 274 31.34 15.37 -53.37
N ASP A 275 30.39 15.38 -54.30
CA ASP A 275 29.76 16.59 -54.84
C ASP A 275 28.44 16.91 -54.10
N ASP A 276 28.33 18.20 -53.79
CA ASP A 276 27.23 19.04 -53.30
C ASP A 276 25.81 18.46 -53.09
N VAL A 277 25.29 18.68 -51.88
CA VAL A 277 23.84 18.73 -51.62
C VAL A 277 23.33 20.14 -51.89
N ARG A 278 22.65 20.31 -53.03
CA ARG A 278 21.80 21.46 -53.32
C ARG A 278 20.42 21.29 -52.67
N ARG A 279 20.08 22.08 -51.65
CA ARG A 279 18.82 22.85 -51.60
C ARG A 279 18.72 23.85 -50.44
N ASP A 280 18.74 25.13 -50.84
CA ASP A 280 18.20 26.32 -50.19
C ASP A 280 16.64 26.33 -50.30
N PRO A 281 15.84 27.28 -49.76
CA PRO A 281 16.03 28.28 -48.70
C PRO A 281 14.86 28.32 -47.69
N THR A 282 15.15 28.39 -46.40
CA THR A 282 14.55 29.44 -45.55
C THR A 282 15.33 29.55 -44.24
N LYS A 283 16.08 30.65 -44.16
CA LYS A 283 16.32 31.46 -42.96
C LYS A 283 17.46 31.06 -41.99
N TYR A 284 18.59 31.69 -42.31
CA TYR A 284 19.48 32.49 -41.45
C TYR A 284 20.25 31.81 -40.30
N ASP A 285 21.52 31.58 -40.63
CA ASP A 285 22.68 31.26 -39.82
C ASP A 285 23.12 32.43 -38.94
N SER A 286 23.61 32.13 -37.73
CA SER A 286 24.60 32.94 -37.02
C SER A 286 25.45 32.04 -36.12
N THR A 287 26.37 31.31 -36.75
CA THR A 287 27.79 31.24 -36.37
C THR A 287 28.13 30.82 -34.93
N ARG A 288 28.43 29.52 -34.77
CA ARG A 288 29.63 29.03 -34.06
C ARG A 288 30.67 28.67 -35.17
N PRO A 289 31.97 28.34 -34.93
CA PRO A 289 32.73 28.14 -33.69
C PRO A 289 34.18 28.71 -33.79
N MET A 290 35.10 28.58 -32.82
CA MET A 290 35.94 27.39 -32.63
C MET A 290 36.86 27.57 -31.41
N LYS A 291 36.96 26.50 -30.62
CA LYS A 291 38.09 26.19 -29.73
C LYS A 291 39.16 25.49 -30.58
N PRO A 292 40.46 25.67 -30.32
CA PRO A 292 41.28 24.59 -29.74
C PRO A 292 42.38 25.18 -28.82
N ALA A 293 43.27 24.47 -28.11
CA ALA A 293 43.51 23.08 -27.76
C ALA A 293 44.42 23.09 -26.49
N LYS A 294 44.52 21.94 -25.84
CA LYS A 294 45.41 21.59 -24.72
C LYS A 294 46.90 21.68 -25.09
N ALA A 295 47.76 21.84 -24.08
CA ALA A 295 48.95 21.01 -23.91
C ALA A 295 49.39 21.00 -22.44
N ASP A 296 49.88 19.84 -22.02
CA ASP A 296 50.24 19.39 -20.69
C ASP A 296 51.63 19.90 -20.25
N LEU A 297 51.97 19.77 -18.95
CA LEU A 297 53.27 19.27 -18.47
C LEU A 297 53.30 19.11 -16.93
N GLU A 298 53.60 17.87 -16.54
CA GLU A 298 54.21 17.35 -15.29
C GLU A 298 55.47 18.15 -14.88
N SER A 299 56.11 18.07 -13.70
CA SER A 299 55.99 17.33 -12.42
C SER A 299 56.97 18.03 -11.45
N ASP A 300 56.82 17.77 -10.14
CA ASP A 300 57.89 17.34 -9.22
C ASP A 300 57.72 17.83 -7.78
N SER A 301 58.06 16.88 -6.92
CA SER A 301 58.19 16.82 -5.47
C SER A 301 58.94 17.98 -4.81
N GLU A 302 58.64 18.28 -3.54
CA GLU A 302 59.45 17.86 -2.39
C GLU A 302 58.81 18.27 -1.05
N SER A 303 59.05 17.44 -0.05
CA SER A 303 58.71 17.55 1.37
C SER A 303 59.46 18.65 2.12
N ALA A 304 58.84 19.28 3.13
CA ALA A 304 59.49 19.62 4.39
C ALA A 304 58.48 19.99 5.50
N ASP A 305 58.62 19.24 6.59
CA ASP A 305 58.17 19.46 7.95
C ASP A 305 58.80 20.73 8.57
N VAL A 306 58.01 21.57 9.27
CA VAL A 306 58.44 22.37 10.43
C VAL A 306 57.19 22.66 11.29
N GLY A 307 57.21 22.19 12.54
CA GLY A 307 56.30 22.62 13.60
C GLY A 307 56.78 23.84 14.38
N GLU A 308 56.03 24.12 15.45
CA GLU A 308 56.27 25.04 16.57
C GLU A 308 55.58 26.43 16.57
N ASN A 309 54.64 26.52 17.51
CA ASN A 309 54.50 27.53 18.58
C ASN A 309 54.19 28.99 18.20
N GLU A 310 52.93 29.40 18.43
CA GLU A 310 52.49 30.19 19.60
C GLU A 310 50.97 30.07 19.80
#